data_AF-A0A5N6XGE9-F1
#
_entry.id   AF-A0A5N6XGE9-F1
#
_cell.length_a   1.000
_cell.length_b   1.000
_cell.length_c   1.000
_cell.angle_alpha   90.00
_cell.angle_beta   90.00
_cell.angle_gamma   90.00
#
_symmetry.space_group_name_H-M   'P 1'
#
loop_
_entity.id
_entity.type
_entity.pdbx_description
1 polymer ?
#
loop_
_entity_poly.entity_id
_entity_poly.type
_entity_poly.pdbx_seq_one_letter_code
_entity_poly.pdbx_strand_id
1 'polypeptide(L)'
;MFYLIFSLLALGVSALIPIRDPSDLLPPAQWERDNLIKANYNDPTSGQTIPFRAPHYLVNSNDYIHDQRLAWRANDSSVVVVTSDSSVTFRRVQIEKFGYSSSLNQASYYGLNSAILIANKSHSVLENVNITTHNGAANLYAYGQGTFVEISDAWLYSSGPNAHGLYAGGNGTIIASNIDHYSGGNRCSAFAGDYPAANFTIIKAVSRTDGVGSAIAFVVGYGKLESVVGYAANAPALFHLSGHAIAKNSDLTASLLGGVVFFGIEKGESLSLTLEDTKLAVRHKEAPALWFGNTIGQATVLRSQLITESGILAVANYSTITQEFNFYAGASESTTLSPADARITIDDSVVKGDIVAYNGSTIGFSLVNNAYWAGKACTDGRSAQLGVSLDSSSTWYMTGNVELYNFTNSDPKFQNIASNGFTISYDPDAPGSKALKRETYRLPGGGKVKPIR
;
A
#
# COMPACT_ATOMS: atom_id res chain seq x y z
N MET A 1 -28.01 -22.42 -42.54
CA MET A 1 -28.37 -23.28 -41.39
C MET A 1 -27.16 -23.29 -40.45
N PHE A 2 -27.12 -22.35 -39.51
CA PHE A 2 -26.07 -22.26 -38.48
C PHE A 2 -26.80 -22.06 -37.15
N TYR A 3 -26.62 -23.01 -36.24
CA TYR A 3 -27.27 -23.04 -34.93
C TYR A 3 -26.59 -22.04 -33.99
N LEU A 4 -27.37 -21.10 -33.47
CA LEU A 4 -27.00 -20.27 -32.33
C LEU A 4 -27.35 -21.05 -31.07
N ILE A 5 -26.35 -21.51 -30.32
CA ILE A 5 -26.55 -22.07 -28.99
C ILE A 5 -26.44 -20.91 -27.99
N PHE A 6 -27.59 -20.49 -27.46
CA PHE A 6 -27.66 -19.63 -26.28
C PHE A 6 -27.33 -20.48 -25.06
N SER A 7 -26.13 -20.33 -24.51
CA SER A 7 -25.78 -20.86 -23.19
C SER A 7 -26.46 -19.99 -22.12
N LEU A 8 -27.45 -20.55 -21.44
CA LEU A 8 -28.02 -19.97 -20.22
C LEU A 8 -26.91 -19.85 -19.16
N LEU A 9 -26.52 -18.63 -18.82
CA LEU A 9 -25.81 -18.36 -17.57
C LEU A 9 -26.78 -18.55 -16.41
N ALA A 10 -26.58 -19.60 -15.63
CA ALA A 10 -27.20 -19.75 -14.32
C ALA A 10 -26.72 -18.61 -13.41
N LEU A 11 -27.62 -17.66 -13.11
CA LEU A 11 -27.44 -16.69 -12.04
C LEU A 11 -27.50 -17.44 -10.71
N GLY A 12 -26.35 -17.94 -10.27
CA GLY A 12 -26.17 -18.40 -8.91
C GLY A 12 -26.35 -17.20 -7.97
N VAL A 13 -27.45 -17.19 -7.22
CA VAL A 13 -27.67 -16.26 -6.11
C VAL A 13 -26.65 -16.63 -5.04
N SER A 14 -25.47 -16.01 -5.10
CA SER A 14 -24.49 -16.04 -4.02
C SER A 14 -25.12 -15.32 -2.83
N ALA A 15 -25.40 -16.07 -1.76
CA ALA A 15 -25.74 -15.46 -0.48
C ALA A 15 -24.54 -14.62 -0.04
N LEU A 16 -24.67 -13.29 -0.14
CA LEU A 16 -23.65 -12.36 0.33
C LEU A 16 -23.65 -12.45 1.87
N ILE A 17 -22.68 -13.16 2.45
CA ILE A 17 -22.43 -13.06 3.89
C ILE A 17 -21.86 -11.66 4.10
N PRO A 18 -22.55 -10.75 4.83
CA PRO A 18 -22.03 -9.42 5.07
C PRO A 18 -20.73 -9.53 5.87
N ILE A 19 -19.65 -8.97 5.33
CA ILE A 19 -18.40 -8.82 6.07
C ILE A 19 -18.65 -7.74 7.11
N ARG A 20 -18.48 -8.09 8.38
CA ARG A 20 -18.67 -7.16 9.50
C ARG A 20 -17.56 -6.11 9.48
N ASP A 21 -17.93 -4.84 9.56
CA ASP A 21 -16.94 -3.75 9.70
C ASP A 21 -16.49 -3.68 11.17
N PRO A 22 -15.17 -3.71 11.46
CA PRO A 22 -14.67 -3.64 12.84
C PRO A 22 -15.04 -2.33 13.56
N SER A 23 -15.36 -1.26 12.82
CA SER A 23 -15.85 0.00 13.42
C SER A 23 -17.28 -0.08 13.96
N ASP A 24 -18.10 -1.05 13.51
CA ASP A 24 -19.46 -1.25 14.02
C ASP A 24 -19.49 -1.64 15.50
N LEU A 25 -18.36 -2.11 16.03
CA LEU A 25 -18.19 -2.47 17.43
C LEU A 25 -18.02 -1.28 18.36
N LEU A 26 -17.70 -0.10 17.82
CA LEU A 26 -17.20 1.03 18.58
C LEU A 26 -17.89 2.33 18.19
N PRO A 27 -18.64 2.98 19.11
CA PRO A 27 -19.22 4.27 18.83
C PRO A 27 -18.10 5.33 18.63
N PRO A 28 -17.99 5.97 17.45
CA PRO A 28 -16.89 6.90 17.17
C PRO A 28 -16.75 8.05 18.19
N ALA A 29 -17.88 8.49 18.75
CA ALA A 29 -17.93 9.54 19.77
C ALA A 29 -17.16 9.22 21.07
N GLN A 30 -16.88 7.94 21.36
CA GLN A 30 -16.15 7.56 22.58
C GLN A 30 -14.69 8.05 22.56
N TRP A 31 -14.08 8.17 21.37
CA TRP A 31 -12.64 8.43 21.24
C TRP A 31 -12.30 9.49 20.20
N GLU A 32 -13.30 10.28 19.81
CA GLU A 32 -13.15 11.44 18.94
C GLU A 32 -12.06 12.39 19.49
N ARG A 33 -12.03 12.60 20.81
CA ARG A 33 -11.02 13.45 21.46
C ARG A 33 -9.59 12.98 21.22
N ASP A 34 -9.36 11.66 21.24
CA ASP A 34 -8.04 11.10 21.01
C ASP A 34 -7.63 11.32 19.55
N ASN A 35 -8.58 11.14 18.62
CA ASN A 35 -8.35 11.29 17.17
C ASN A 35 -8.19 12.75 16.72
N LEU A 36 -8.50 13.73 17.60
CA LEU A 36 -8.19 15.14 17.38
C LEU A 36 -6.73 15.49 17.70
N ILE A 37 -6.00 14.63 18.43
CA ILE A 37 -4.58 14.86 18.74
C ILE A 37 -3.79 14.77 17.43
N LYS A 38 -3.05 15.84 17.10
CA LYS A 38 -2.20 15.87 15.91
C LYS A 38 -0.81 15.34 16.22
N ALA A 39 -0.21 14.72 15.21
CA ALA A 39 1.16 14.26 15.33
C ALA A 39 2.09 15.48 15.45
N ASN A 40 3.06 15.41 16.35
CA ASN A 40 4.10 16.42 16.47
C ASN A 40 5.46 15.72 16.38
N TYR A 41 6.11 15.88 15.23
CA TYR A 41 7.44 15.34 14.96
C TYR A 41 8.56 16.38 15.15
N ASN A 42 8.27 17.52 15.80
CA ASN A 42 9.28 18.49 16.22
C ASN A 42 10.06 17.96 17.45
N ASP A 43 10.65 16.78 17.30
CA ASP A 43 11.54 16.17 18.27
C ASP A 43 12.89 15.91 17.60
N PRO A 44 13.95 16.66 17.97
CA PRO A 44 15.27 16.51 17.37
C PRO A 44 16.01 15.26 17.87
N THR A 45 15.41 14.45 18.75
CA THR A 45 16.06 13.28 19.33
C THR A 45 16.41 12.26 18.26
N SER A 46 17.70 12.00 18.09
CA SER A 46 18.22 10.89 17.30
C SER A 46 18.53 9.70 18.20
N GLY A 47 18.19 8.50 17.74
CA GLY A 47 18.43 7.26 18.50
C GLY A 47 17.38 6.99 19.58
N GLN A 48 17.55 5.83 20.24
CA GLN A 48 16.74 5.44 21.39
C GLN A 48 17.38 6.02 22.66
N THR A 49 16.68 6.95 23.32
CA THR A 49 17.13 7.61 24.57
C THR A 49 16.18 7.39 25.74
N ILE A 50 14.90 7.09 25.46
CA ILE A 50 13.91 6.80 26.49
C ILE A 50 13.93 5.28 26.75
N PRO A 51 14.23 4.84 27.99
CA PRO A 51 14.24 3.42 28.31
C PRO A 51 12.83 2.85 28.27
N PHE A 52 12.70 1.63 27.76
CA PHE A 52 11.44 0.90 27.81
C PHE A 52 11.03 0.65 29.27
N ARG A 53 9.75 0.86 29.57
CA ARG A 53 9.16 0.65 30.90
C ARG A 53 7.80 0.00 30.74
N ALA A 54 7.46 -0.92 31.62
CA ALA A 54 6.14 -1.53 31.71
C ALA A 54 5.91 -2.12 33.10
N PRO A 55 4.65 -2.22 33.57
CA PRO A 55 4.33 -2.99 34.76
C PRO A 55 4.63 -4.50 34.57
N HIS A 56 4.55 -5.00 33.33
CA HIS A 56 4.94 -6.36 32.96
C HIS A 56 6.18 -6.29 32.07
N TYR A 57 7.37 -6.36 32.67
CA TYR A 57 8.64 -6.30 31.97
C TYR A 57 9.34 -7.66 32.05
N LEU A 58 9.27 -8.44 30.97
CA LEU A 58 9.69 -9.84 30.90
C LEU A 58 11.05 -9.95 30.20
N VAL A 59 12.04 -10.54 30.88
CA VAL A 59 13.44 -10.61 30.45
C VAL A 59 13.95 -12.03 30.62
N ASN A 60 14.56 -12.61 29.58
CA ASN A 60 15.01 -14.00 29.56
C ASN A 60 13.92 -14.98 30.06
N SER A 61 12.67 -14.74 29.69
CA SER A 61 11.50 -15.44 30.24
C SER A 61 10.91 -16.46 29.26
N ASN A 62 10.24 -17.47 29.81
CA ASN A 62 9.41 -18.41 29.07
C ASN A 62 8.01 -18.51 29.72
N ASP A 63 7.18 -17.47 29.52
CA ASP A 63 5.94 -17.28 30.27
C ASP A 63 4.68 -17.60 29.45
N TYR A 64 3.60 -17.92 30.19
CA TYR A 64 2.26 -18.13 29.64
C TYR A 64 1.26 -17.22 30.36
N ILE A 65 0.78 -16.17 29.68
CA ILE A 65 -0.20 -15.21 30.19
C ILE A 65 -1.56 -15.53 29.57
N HIS A 66 -2.56 -15.79 30.39
CA HIS A 66 -3.87 -16.15 29.86
C HIS A 66 -5.02 -15.67 30.75
N ASP A 67 -6.20 -15.48 30.14
CA ASP A 67 -7.46 -15.14 30.82
C ASP A 67 -7.36 -13.89 31.74
N GLN A 68 -6.55 -12.92 31.34
CA GLN A 68 -6.27 -11.72 32.13
C GLN A 68 -6.66 -10.45 31.38
N ARG A 69 -6.99 -9.42 32.16
CA ARG A 69 -7.07 -8.04 31.68
C ARG A 69 -5.87 -7.26 32.22
N LEU A 70 -5.04 -6.77 31.32
CA LEU A 70 -3.88 -5.94 31.62
C LEU A 70 -4.16 -4.51 31.18
N ALA A 71 -3.81 -3.52 32.00
CA ALA A 71 -4.02 -2.13 31.65
C ALA A 71 -2.91 -1.23 32.18
N TRP A 72 -2.57 -0.21 31.41
CA TRP A 72 -1.60 0.80 31.82
C TRP A 72 -1.95 2.18 31.25
N ARG A 73 -1.67 3.23 32.01
CA ARG A 73 -2.07 4.61 31.65
C ARG A 73 -0.93 5.61 31.51
N ALA A 74 0.28 5.24 31.89
CA ALA A 74 1.38 6.19 31.87
C ALA A 74 1.90 6.45 30.45
N ASN A 75 2.42 7.65 30.24
CA ASN A 75 3.15 8.04 29.04
C ASN A 75 4.46 7.26 28.94
N ASP A 76 5.06 7.22 27.75
CA ASP A 76 6.42 6.70 27.51
C ASP A 76 6.68 5.28 28.07
N SER A 77 5.64 4.47 28.14
CA SER A 77 5.69 3.13 28.71
C SER A 77 4.68 2.23 28.06
N SER A 78 4.91 0.92 28.10
CA SER A 78 4.02 -0.10 27.55
C SER A 78 3.20 -0.75 28.67
N VAL A 79 2.19 -1.53 28.31
CA VAL A 79 1.54 -2.44 29.27
C VAL A 79 2.45 -3.65 29.50
N VAL A 80 3.01 -4.18 28.42
CA VAL A 80 3.92 -5.33 28.43
C VAL A 80 5.15 -5.04 27.58
N VAL A 81 6.33 -5.40 28.09
CA VAL A 81 7.58 -5.48 27.34
C VAL A 81 8.10 -6.90 27.45
N VAL A 82 8.40 -7.53 26.32
CA VAL A 82 9.07 -8.84 26.22
C VAL A 82 10.40 -8.63 25.52
N THR A 83 11.51 -8.94 26.18
CA THR A 83 12.85 -8.62 25.67
C THR A 83 13.88 -9.69 26.05
N SER A 84 15.07 -9.60 25.43
CA SER A 84 16.25 -10.39 25.77
C SER A 84 15.99 -11.88 25.58
N ASP A 85 15.77 -12.26 24.32
CA ASP A 85 15.62 -13.66 23.89
C ASP A 85 14.50 -14.41 24.66
N SER A 86 13.44 -13.70 25.07
CA SER A 86 12.29 -14.30 25.78
C SER A 86 11.33 -14.98 24.82
N SER A 87 10.57 -15.97 25.30
CA SER A 87 9.46 -16.60 24.60
C SER A 87 8.18 -16.48 25.43
N VAL A 88 7.16 -15.76 24.98
CA VAL A 88 5.96 -15.52 25.80
C VAL A 88 4.70 -15.78 25.00
N THR A 89 3.78 -16.55 25.57
CA THR A 89 2.48 -16.81 24.95
C THR A 89 1.36 -16.07 25.67
N PHE A 90 0.50 -15.39 24.93
CA PHE A 90 -0.69 -14.68 25.42
C PHE A 90 -1.94 -15.39 24.87
N ARG A 91 -2.89 -15.74 25.74
CA ARG A 91 -4.14 -16.38 25.30
C ARG A 91 -5.38 -15.83 26.01
N ARG A 92 -6.40 -15.40 25.25
CA ARG A 92 -7.62 -14.80 25.85
C ARG A 92 -7.31 -13.62 26.77
N VAL A 93 -6.39 -12.76 26.32
CA VAL A 93 -5.93 -11.59 27.08
C VAL A 93 -6.57 -10.33 26.53
N GLN A 94 -7.03 -9.47 27.42
CA GLN A 94 -7.49 -8.12 27.11
C GLN A 94 -6.41 -7.12 27.54
N ILE A 95 -6.01 -6.23 26.65
CA ILE A 95 -4.99 -5.22 26.91
C ILE A 95 -5.54 -3.84 26.62
N GLU A 96 -5.42 -2.94 27.58
CA GLU A 96 -5.88 -1.55 27.46
C GLU A 96 -4.74 -0.58 27.77
N LYS A 97 -4.38 0.24 26.81
CA LYS A 97 -3.27 1.20 26.93
C LYS A 97 -3.77 2.63 26.76
N PHE A 98 -3.47 3.48 27.73
CA PHE A 98 -3.52 4.93 27.59
C PHE A 98 -2.13 5.52 27.77
N GLY A 99 -1.95 6.74 27.28
CA GLY A 99 -0.73 7.52 27.48
C GLY A 99 -0.09 7.84 26.14
N TYR A 100 0.50 9.02 26.06
CA TYR A 100 1.13 9.58 24.86
C TYR A 100 2.64 9.32 24.89
N SER A 101 3.26 9.23 23.72
CA SER A 101 4.72 9.20 23.60
C SER A 101 5.26 10.62 23.53
N SER A 102 6.11 11.03 24.47
CA SER A 102 6.80 12.32 24.40
C SER A 102 7.72 12.44 23.18
N SER A 103 8.09 11.31 22.57
CA SER A 103 8.83 11.22 21.30
C SER A 103 8.09 10.35 20.30
N LEU A 104 7.45 10.95 19.29
CA LEU A 104 6.84 10.17 18.20
C LEU A 104 7.89 9.49 17.32
N ASN A 105 9.09 10.07 17.19
CA ASN A 105 10.20 9.42 16.48
C ASN A 105 10.60 8.11 17.18
N GLN A 106 10.73 8.10 18.51
CA GLN A 106 11.05 6.86 19.23
C GLN A 106 9.88 5.87 19.30
N ALA A 107 8.64 6.34 19.27
CA ALA A 107 7.48 5.46 19.12
C ALA A 107 7.48 4.76 17.75
N SER A 108 7.79 5.53 16.69
CA SER A 108 7.88 5.08 15.31
C SER A 108 9.03 4.10 15.10
N TYR A 109 10.23 4.41 15.58
CA TYR A 109 11.44 3.65 15.26
C TYR A 109 11.74 2.52 16.25
N TYR A 110 11.33 2.64 17.51
CA TYR A 110 11.72 1.71 18.58
C TYR A 110 10.52 1.08 19.31
N GLY A 111 9.29 1.45 18.97
CA GLY A 111 8.08 0.92 19.61
C GLY A 111 7.80 1.46 21.00
N LEU A 112 8.40 2.60 21.37
CA LEU A 112 8.11 3.30 22.62
C LEU A 112 6.59 3.54 22.74
N ASN A 113 6.06 3.36 23.95
CA ASN A 113 4.66 3.62 24.31
C ASN A 113 3.60 2.69 23.66
N SER A 114 4.01 1.67 22.90
CA SER A 114 3.09 0.61 22.40
C SER A 114 2.41 -0.15 23.55
N ALA A 115 1.25 -0.77 23.33
CA ALA A 115 0.58 -1.58 24.36
C ALA A 115 1.44 -2.80 24.71
N ILE A 116 1.89 -3.51 23.68
CA ILE A 116 2.83 -4.62 23.78
C ILE A 116 4.06 -4.31 22.92
N LEU A 117 5.24 -4.32 23.54
CA LEU A 117 6.52 -4.27 22.85
C LEU A 117 7.20 -5.63 22.96
N ILE A 118 7.42 -6.30 21.83
CA ILE A 118 8.28 -7.48 21.72
C ILE A 118 9.58 -7.04 21.07
N ALA A 119 10.72 -7.30 21.72
CA ALA A 119 12.00 -6.75 21.29
C ALA A 119 13.18 -7.69 21.53
N ASN A 120 14.33 -7.34 20.93
CA ASN A 120 15.63 -7.94 21.22
C ASN A 120 15.63 -9.48 21.13
N LYS A 121 15.34 -9.99 19.92
CA LYS A 121 15.35 -11.43 19.58
C LYS A 121 14.29 -12.28 20.30
N SER A 122 13.30 -11.64 20.91
CA SER A 122 12.23 -12.36 21.60
C SER A 122 11.18 -12.88 20.62
N HIS A 123 10.53 -13.98 21.00
CA HIS A 123 9.39 -14.57 20.30
C HIS A 123 8.13 -14.41 21.15
N SER A 124 7.00 -14.09 20.54
CA SER A 124 5.71 -14.18 21.22
C SER A 124 4.60 -14.72 20.34
N VAL A 125 3.71 -15.50 20.95
CA VAL A 125 2.51 -16.04 20.34
C VAL A 125 1.29 -15.43 21.03
N LEU A 126 0.38 -14.82 20.28
CA LEU A 126 -0.83 -14.19 20.80
C LEU A 126 -2.06 -14.81 20.17
N GLU A 127 -2.93 -15.42 20.96
CA GLU A 127 -4.14 -16.10 20.49
C GLU A 127 -5.39 -15.55 21.18
N ASN A 128 -6.40 -15.20 20.39
CA ASN A 128 -7.67 -14.70 20.93
C ASN A 128 -7.46 -13.49 21.85
N VAL A 129 -6.85 -12.43 21.34
CA VAL A 129 -6.52 -11.23 22.13
C VAL A 129 -7.36 -10.03 21.72
N ASN A 130 -7.66 -9.18 22.69
CA ASN A 130 -8.25 -7.86 22.44
C ASN A 130 -7.27 -6.79 22.90
N ILE A 131 -6.84 -5.92 21.99
CA ILE A 131 -5.89 -4.85 22.30
C ILE A 131 -6.52 -3.51 21.93
N THR A 132 -6.70 -2.65 22.93
CA THR A 132 -7.28 -1.31 22.79
C THR A 132 -6.25 -0.28 23.23
N THR A 133 -5.94 0.68 22.36
CA THR A 133 -4.99 1.75 22.67
C THR A 133 -5.58 3.14 22.45
N HIS A 134 -5.11 4.07 23.27
CA HIS A 134 -5.49 5.47 23.28
C HIS A 134 -4.28 6.40 23.23
N ASN A 135 -4.51 7.64 22.79
CA ASN A 135 -3.54 8.74 22.82
C ASN A 135 -2.23 8.44 22.06
N GLY A 136 -2.27 7.71 20.96
CA GLY A 136 -1.09 7.54 20.10
C GLY A 136 -0.25 6.29 20.37
N ALA A 137 -0.71 5.36 21.20
CA ALA A 137 -0.03 4.09 21.45
C ALA A 137 -0.35 3.06 20.35
N ALA A 138 0.66 2.40 19.76
CA ALA A 138 0.44 1.27 18.86
C ALA A 138 -0.10 0.04 19.62
N ASN A 139 -0.89 -0.85 19.00
CA ASN A 139 -1.39 -2.05 19.69
C ASN A 139 -0.26 -3.03 19.99
N LEU A 140 0.50 -3.42 18.97
CA LEU A 140 1.62 -4.34 19.11
C LEU A 140 2.79 -3.85 18.27
N TYR A 141 3.98 -3.84 18.88
CA TYR A 141 5.22 -3.49 18.21
C TYR A 141 6.24 -4.63 18.29
N ALA A 142 6.79 -5.05 17.15
CA ALA A 142 7.92 -5.98 17.06
C ALA A 142 9.21 -5.26 16.62
N TYR A 143 10.20 -5.18 17.52
CA TYR A 143 11.43 -4.42 17.29
C TYR A 143 12.70 -5.28 17.34
N GLY A 144 13.57 -5.13 16.34
CA GLY A 144 14.94 -5.68 16.37
C GLY A 144 15.10 -7.00 15.63
N GLN A 145 16.32 -7.23 15.14
CA GLN A 145 16.69 -8.43 14.38
C GLN A 145 16.42 -9.69 15.20
N GLY A 146 15.75 -10.66 14.59
CA GLY A 146 15.41 -11.94 15.22
C GLY A 146 14.17 -11.88 16.13
N THR A 147 13.58 -10.72 16.33
CA THR A 147 12.29 -10.60 17.02
C THR A 147 11.16 -11.08 16.11
N PHE A 148 10.31 -11.95 16.65
CA PHE A 148 9.26 -12.62 15.87
C PHE A 148 7.96 -12.68 16.67
N VAL A 149 6.84 -12.37 16.01
CA VAL A 149 5.51 -12.39 16.63
C VAL A 149 4.55 -13.16 15.74
N GLU A 150 3.81 -14.08 16.35
CA GLU A 150 2.64 -14.73 15.75
C GLU A 150 1.40 -14.25 16.50
N ILE A 151 0.42 -13.73 15.77
CA ILE A 151 -0.85 -13.30 16.35
C ILE A 151 -2.03 -13.87 15.57
N SER A 152 -3.00 -14.43 16.27
CA SER A 152 -4.22 -14.98 15.69
C SER A 152 -5.47 -14.63 16.47
N ASP A 153 -6.59 -14.56 15.75
CA ASP A 153 -7.92 -14.34 16.31
C ASP A 153 -7.97 -13.05 17.16
N ALA A 154 -7.47 -11.94 16.63
CA ALA A 154 -7.32 -10.72 17.40
C ALA A 154 -8.29 -9.63 16.95
N TRP A 155 -8.80 -8.89 17.94
CA TRP A 155 -9.48 -7.63 17.71
C TRP A 155 -8.63 -6.47 18.23
N LEU A 156 -8.38 -5.50 17.37
CA LEU A 156 -7.43 -4.42 17.60
C LEU A 156 -8.12 -3.07 17.37
N TYR A 157 -8.00 -2.18 18.35
CA TYR A 157 -8.43 -0.80 18.22
C TYR A 157 -7.33 0.17 18.62
N SER A 158 -7.12 1.22 17.82
CA SER A 158 -6.15 2.28 18.14
C SER A 158 -6.63 3.70 17.82
N SER A 159 -6.29 4.64 18.71
CA SER A 159 -6.62 6.07 18.57
C SER A 159 -5.45 6.99 18.90
N GLY A 160 -5.53 8.24 18.44
CA GLY A 160 -4.45 9.23 18.54
C GLY A 160 -3.33 9.02 17.50
N PRO A 161 -2.37 9.94 17.37
CA PRO A 161 -1.43 9.94 16.24
C PRO A 161 -0.41 8.81 16.32
N ASN A 162 -0.01 8.24 15.18
CA ASN A 162 1.02 7.18 15.09
C ASN A 162 0.66 5.86 15.80
N ALA A 163 -0.60 5.69 16.20
CA ALA A 163 -1.14 4.50 16.85
C ALA A 163 -1.43 3.39 15.83
N HIS A 164 -0.40 2.78 15.27
CA HIS A 164 -0.57 1.65 14.36
C HIS A 164 -1.15 0.41 15.06
N GLY A 165 -1.83 -0.45 14.30
CA GLY A 165 -2.32 -1.73 14.80
C GLY A 165 -1.18 -2.69 15.08
N LEU A 166 -0.74 -3.39 14.03
CA LEU A 166 0.45 -4.25 14.08
C LEU A 166 1.62 -3.50 13.44
N TYR A 167 2.67 -3.27 14.22
CA TYR A 167 3.78 -2.43 13.84
C TYR A 167 5.11 -3.16 14.00
N ALA A 168 5.96 -3.14 13.00
CA ALA A 168 7.30 -3.71 13.09
C ALA A 168 8.36 -2.72 12.63
N GLY A 169 9.57 -2.86 13.18
CA GLY A 169 10.75 -2.09 12.77
C GLY A 169 12.03 -2.76 13.26
N GLY A 170 13.20 -2.25 12.85
CA GLY A 170 14.47 -2.84 13.27
C GLY A 170 14.69 -4.28 12.80
N ASN A 171 14.10 -4.70 11.68
CA ASN A 171 14.02 -6.07 11.17
C ASN A 171 13.14 -7.02 12.01
N GLY A 172 12.25 -6.49 12.83
CA GLY A 172 11.21 -7.28 13.49
C GLY A 172 10.24 -7.91 12.48
N THR A 173 9.65 -9.04 12.86
CA THR A 173 8.73 -9.81 12.00
C THR A 173 7.41 -10.08 12.71
N ILE A 174 6.29 -9.87 12.01
CA ILE A 174 4.94 -10.20 12.47
C ILE A 174 4.25 -11.11 11.45
N ILE A 175 3.72 -12.23 11.89
CA ILE A 175 2.77 -13.05 11.14
C ILE A 175 1.43 -13.01 11.85
N ALA A 176 0.40 -12.52 11.17
CA ALA A 176 -0.91 -12.31 11.73
C ALA A 176 -1.98 -13.08 10.96
N SER A 177 -2.95 -13.65 11.65
CA SER A 177 -4.09 -14.30 11.00
C SER A 177 -5.42 -14.05 11.69
N ASN A 178 -6.50 -13.95 10.92
CA ASN A 178 -7.84 -13.67 11.45
C ASN A 178 -7.87 -12.42 12.35
N ILE A 179 -7.61 -11.26 11.75
CA ILE A 179 -7.49 -9.98 12.46
C ILE A 179 -8.63 -9.04 12.09
N ASP A 180 -9.31 -8.52 13.10
CA ASP A 180 -10.20 -7.37 12.99
C ASP A 180 -9.48 -6.15 13.52
N HIS A 181 -9.33 -5.10 12.70
CA HIS A 181 -8.65 -3.87 13.12
C HIS A 181 -9.44 -2.61 12.78
N TYR A 182 -9.54 -1.68 13.75
CA TYR A 182 -10.05 -0.34 13.51
C TYR A 182 -9.12 0.73 14.10
N SER A 183 -8.76 1.74 13.32
CA SER A 183 -8.09 2.95 13.83
C SER A 183 -8.79 4.24 13.41
N GLY A 184 -8.85 5.19 14.34
CA GLY A 184 -9.40 6.52 14.10
C GLY A 184 -8.35 7.64 13.97
N GLY A 185 -7.14 7.42 14.49
CA GLY A 185 -6.09 8.43 14.57
C GLY A 185 -5.44 8.73 13.22
N ASN A 186 -4.76 9.88 13.10
CA ASN A 186 -3.98 10.24 11.91
C ASN A 186 -2.64 9.49 11.88
N ARG A 187 -2.19 9.09 10.69
CA ARG A 187 -0.98 8.29 10.49
C ARG A 187 -0.98 6.97 11.29
N CYS A 188 -2.11 6.29 11.33
CA CYS A 188 -2.37 5.08 12.11
C CYS A 188 -2.76 3.92 11.21
N SER A 189 -1.87 3.52 10.31
CA SER A 189 -2.11 2.38 9.44
C SER A 189 -2.39 1.09 10.22
N ALA A 190 -3.25 0.22 9.68
CA ALA A 190 -3.60 -1.04 10.34
C ALA A 190 -2.38 -1.95 10.51
N PHE A 191 -1.57 -2.05 9.47
CA PHE A 191 -0.33 -2.81 9.44
C PHE A 191 0.80 -1.90 8.99
N ALA A 192 1.87 -1.80 9.76
CA ALA A 192 2.93 -0.85 9.48
C ALA A 192 4.32 -1.47 9.64
N GLY A 193 5.21 -1.05 8.75
CA GLY A 193 6.65 -1.23 8.86
C GLY A 193 7.35 0.11 9.05
N ASP A 194 8.50 0.09 9.72
CA ASP A 194 9.41 1.22 9.82
C ASP A 194 10.88 0.82 9.54
N TYR A 195 11.73 1.84 9.43
CA TYR A 195 13.18 1.75 9.23
C TYR A 195 13.87 0.97 10.36
N PRO A 196 15.03 0.31 10.11
CA PRO A 196 15.69 0.03 8.83
C PRO A 196 14.92 -0.87 7.86
N ALA A 197 14.10 -1.78 8.39
CA ALA A 197 13.12 -2.56 7.64
C ALA A 197 12.17 -3.24 8.63
N ALA A 198 11.02 -3.68 8.12
CA ALA A 198 10.06 -4.49 8.83
C ALA A 198 9.57 -5.63 7.93
N ASN A 199 9.11 -6.71 8.54
CA ASN A 199 8.51 -7.83 7.82
C ASN A 199 7.14 -8.11 8.41
N PHE A 200 6.08 -8.06 7.61
CA PHE A 200 4.78 -8.52 8.05
C PHE A 200 4.06 -9.36 7.00
N THR A 201 3.34 -10.37 7.47
CA THR A 201 2.41 -11.17 6.66
C THR A 201 1.07 -11.23 7.38
N ILE A 202 0.02 -10.74 6.74
CA ILE A 202 -1.33 -10.68 7.27
C ILE A 202 -2.22 -11.61 6.44
N ILE A 203 -2.86 -12.58 7.08
CA ILE A 203 -3.67 -13.61 6.44
C ILE A 203 -5.09 -13.57 6.99
N LYS A 204 -6.08 -13.27 6.16
CA LYS A 204 -7.50 -13.11 6.57
C LYS A 204 -7.64 -11.99 7.59
N ALA A 205 -7.88 -10.78 7.12
CA ALA A 205 -8.15 -9.64 8.01
C ALA A 205 -9.24 -8.75 7.46
N VAL A 206 -9.98 -8.11 8.36
CA VAL A 206 -10.86 -6.99 8.04
C VAL A 206 -10.33 -5.76 8.76
N SER A 207 -10.02 -4.71 8.01
CA SER A 207 -9.43 -3.50 8.57
C SER A 207 -10.10 -2.24 8.08
N ARG A 208 -10.28 -1.30 9.01
CA ARG A 208 -10.75 0.05 8.72
C ARG A 208 -9.82 1.08 9.34
N THR A 209 -9.53 2.13 8.59
CA THR A 209 -8.73 3.27 9.05
C THR A 209 -9.41 4.57 8.64
N ASP A 210 -9.71 5.43 9.61
CA ASP A 210 -10.47 6.67 9.34
C ASP A 210 -9.60 7.92 9.28
N GLY A 211 -8.46 7.96 9.97
CA GLY A 211 -7.63 9.15 10.04
C GLY A 211 -6.84 9.46 8.76
N VAL A 212 -6.48 10.74 8.60
CA VAL A 212 -5.64 11.20 7.49
C VAL A 212 -4.28 10.50 7.54
N GLY A 213 -3.85 9.96 6.40
CA GLY A 213 -2.57 9.26 6.28
C GLY A 213 -2.54 7.87 6.95
N SER A 214 -3.68 7.35 7.37
CA SER A 214 -3.82 6.02 7.97
C SER A 214 -4.19 5.00 6.90
N ALA A 215 -3.21 4.30 6.33
CA ALA A 215 -3.42 3.33 5.26
C ALA A 215 -3.84 1.95 5.79
N ILE A 216 -4.20 1.02 4.91
CA ILE A 216 -4.34 -0.39 5.31
C ILE A 216 -2.96 -0.97 5.62
N ALA A 217 -1.99 -0.70 4.75
CA ALA A 217 -0.60 -1.05 5.00
C ALA A 217 0.37 0.10 4.72
N PHE A 218 1.37 0.25 5.58
CA PHE A 218 2.55 1.08 5.35
C PHE A 218 3.77 0.16 5.24
N VAL A 219 4.34 0.03 4.04
CA VAL A 219 5.37 -0.96 3.75
C VAL A 219 6.76 -0.31 3.73
N VAL A 220 7.59 -0.75 4.67
CA VAL A 220 9.04 -0.50 4.73
C VAL A 220 9.70 -1.87 4.89
N GLY A 221 10.39 -2.38 3.87
CA GLY A 221 10.92 -3.74 3.86
C GLY A 221 9.98 -4.73 3.15
N TYR A 222 9.35 -5.65 3.87
CA TYR A 222 8.44 -6.65 3.31
C TYR A 222 7.05 -6.58 3.93
N GLY A 223 6.03 -6.46 3.08
CA GLY A 223 4.62 -6.48 3.51
C GLY A 223 3.79 -7.38 2.62
N LYS A 224 3.11 -8.37 3.22
CA LYS A 224 2.16 -9.24 2.50
C LYS A 224 0.78 -9.18 3.13
N LEU A 225 -0.22 -8.89 2.31
CA LEU A 225 -1.64 -8.98 2.62
C LEU A 225 -2.25 -10.14 1.83
N GLU A 226 -2.87 -11.09 2.50
CA GLU A 226 -3.52 -12.24 1.87
C GLU A 226 -4.93 -12.41 2.40
N SER A 227 -5.94 -12.38 1.52
CA SER A 227 -7.36 -12.44 1.92
C SER A 227 -7.76 -11.29 2.86
N VAL A 228 -7.30 -10.07 2.58
CA VAL A 228 -7.60 -8.89 3.40
C VAL A 228 -8.71 -8.06 2.77
N VAL A 229 -9.68 -7.64 3.58
CA VAL A 229 -10.68 -6.63 3.23
C VAL A 229 -10.36 -5.35 3.99
N GLY A 230 -9.95 -4.31 3.27
CA GLY A 230 -9.44 -3.08 3.86
C GLY A 230 -10.19 -1.84 3.34
N TYR A 231 -10.58 -0.95 4.26
CA TYR A 231 -11.16 0.36 3.92
C TYR A 231 -10.39 1.51 4.57
N ALA A 232 -9.66 2.29 3.75
CA ALA A 232 -8.98 3.51 4.19
C ALA A 232 -9.80 4.74 3.79
N ALA A 233 -10.37 5.43 4.78
CA ALA A 233 -11.30 6.54 4.55
C ALA A 233 -10.60 7.84 4.14
N ASN A 234 -9.34 8.05 4.57
CA ASN A 234 -8.58 9.28 4.33
C ASN A 234 -7.10 9.00 4.04
N ALA A 235 -6.82 7.90 3.32
CA ALA A 235 -5.47 7.52 2.92
C ALA A 235 -5.49 6.62 1.67
N PRO A 236 -4.31 6.30 1.11
CA PRO A 236 -4.13 5.16 0.25
C PRO A 236 -4.49 3.84 0.92
N ALA A 237 -4.72 2.80 0.13
CA ALA A 237 -4.74 1.45 0.67
C ALA A 237 -3.32 1.07 1.13
N LEU A 238 -2.32 1.40 0.32
CA LEU A 238 -0.92 1.14 0.65
C LEU A 238 -0.06 2.40 0.48
N PHE A 239 0.73 2.69 1.51
CA PHE A 239 1.96 3.46 1.39
C PHE A 239 3.11 2.49 1.17
N HIS A 240 3.92 2.70 0.13
CA HIS A 240 5.10 1.89 -0.17
C HIS A 240 6.31 2.80 -0.17
N LEU A 241 7.16 2.63 0.84
CA LEU A 241 8.38 3.41 1.00
C LEU A 241 9.61 2.62 0.55
N SER A 242 9.73 1.34 0.93
CA SER A 242 10.88 0.52 0.51
C SER A 242 10.53 -0.96 0.39
N GLY A 243 11.33 -1.69 -0.39
CA GLY A 243 11.29 -3.15 -0.50
C GLY A 243 10.10 -3.70 -1.31
N HIS A 244 9.46 -4.77 -0.82
CA HIS A 244 8.47 -5.55 -1.56
C HIS A 244 7.10 -5.60 -0.86
N ALA A 245 6.05 -5.28 -1.61
CA ALA A 245 4.67 -5.33 -1.16
C ALA A 245 3.88 -6.34 -2.00
N ILE A 246 3.09 -7.19 -1.35
CA ILE A 246 2.18 -8.14 -2.00
C ILE A 246 0.79 -7.95 -1.43
N ALA A 247 -0.21 -7.79 -2.30
CA ALA A 247 -1.60 -8.02 -1.96
C ALA A 247 -2.13 -9.17 -2.81
N LYS A 248 -2.63 -10.20 -2.14
CA LYS A 248 -3.16 -11.42 -2.75
C LYS A 248 -4.59 -11.67 -2.29
N ASN A 249 -5.49 -12.03 -3.20
CA ASN A 249 -6.88 -12.36 -2.86
C ASN A 249 -7.58 -11.29 -1.99
N SER A 250 -7.26 -10.01 -2.18
CA SER A 250 -7.69 -8.93 -1.27
C SER A 250 -8.69 -7.97 -1.93
N ASP A 251 -9.53 -7.32 -1.12
CA ASP A 251 -10.41 -6.21 -1.55
C ASP A 251 -10.06 -4.96 -0.75
N LEU A 252 -9.38 -4.02 -1.41
CA LEU A 252 -8.81 -2.84 -0.79
C LEU A 252 -9.47 -1.58 -1.33
N THR A 253 -9.87 -0.69 -0.44
CA THR A 253 -10.45 0.61 -0.78
C THR A 253 -9.59 1.74 -0.24
N ALA A 254 -9.28 2.71 -1.10
CA ALA A 254 -8.51 3.91 -0.83
C ALA A 254 -9.32 5.17 -1.14
N SER A 255 -9.11 6.23 -0.36
CA SER A 255 -9.94 7.45 -0.46
C SER A 255 -9.15 8.76 -0.38
N LEU A 256 -7.82 8.72 -0.34
CA LEU A 256 -6.96 9.91 -0.44
C LEU A 256 -5.63 9.56 -1.14
N LEU A 257 -5.06 10.53 -1.85
CA LEU A 257 -3.82 10.44 -2.63
C LEU A 257 -3.89 9.46 -3.79
N GLY A 258 -3.99 8.15 -3.55
CA GLY A 258 -3.93 7.10 -4.58
C GLY A 258 -4.40 5.76 -4.05
N GLY A 259 -4.50 4.74 -4.90
CA GLY A 259 -4.70 3.36 -4.44
C GLY A 259 -3.47 2.82 -3.72
N VAL A 260 -2.33 2.83 -4.42
CA VAL A 260 -0.99 2.62 -3.87
C VAL A 260 -0.13 3.84 -4.17
N VAL A 261 0.58 4.34 -3.16
CA VAL A 261 1.48 5.48 -3.25
C VAL A 261 2.91 5.00 -3.01
N PHE A 262 3.71 5.01 -4.08
CA PHE A 262 5.14 4.74 -4.05
C PHE A 262 5.90 6.04 -3.87
N PHE A 263 6.71 6.13 -2.83
CA PHE A 263 7.51 7.31 -2.56
C PHE A 263 8.83 6.95 -1.89
N GLY A 264 9.88 7.72 -2.16
CA GLY A 264 11.16 7.62 -1.45
C GLY A 264 11.40 8.85 -0.58
N ILE A 265 12.11 8.66 0.54
CA ILE A 265 12.69 9.75 1.35
C ILE A 265 14.08 10.15 0.85
N GLU A 266 14.81 9.20 0.25
CA GLU A 266 16.11 9.39 -0.38
C GLU A 266 16.09 8.93 -1.85
N LYS A 267 17.11 9.29 -2.60
CA LYS A 267 17.18 9.02 -4.04
C LYS A 267 17.46 7.54 -4.32
N GLY A 268 16.56 6.88 -5.06
CA GLY A 268 16.86 5.63 -5.76
C GLY A 268 16.48 4.33 -5.05
N GLU A 269 15.56 4.38 -4.08
CA GLU A 269 14.98 3.14 -3.55
C GLU A 269 14.20 2.41 -4.65
N SER A 270 14.45 1.11 -4.79
CA SER A 270 13.74 0.22 -5.70
C SER A 270 12.58 -0.44 -4.96
N LEU A 271 11.36 -0.09 -5.35
CA LEU A 271 10.13 -0.58 -4.73
C LEU A 271 9.45 -1.56 -5.69
N SER A 272 8.88 -2.65 -5.17
CA SER A 272 8.19 -3.64 -6.01
C SER A 272 6.86 -4.08 -5.41
N LEU A 273 5.78 -3.91 -6.16
CA LEU A 273 4.43 -4.30 -5.79
C LEU A 273 3.95 -5.48 -6.66
N THR A 274 3.28 -6.44 -6.02
CA THR A 274 2.47 -7.44 -6.70
C THR A 274 1.04 -7.39 -6.18
N LEU A 275 0.09 -7.13 -7.09
CA LEU A 275 -1.34 -7.31 -6.87
C LEU A 275 -1.74 -8.60 -7.59
N GLU A 276 -2.13 -9.63 -6.86
CA GLU A 276 -2.54 -10.92 -7.39
C GLU A 276 -3.97 -11.23 -6.95
N ASP A 277 -4.87 -11.53 -7.90
CA ASP A 277 -6.27 -11.86 -7.60
C ASP A 277 -6.93 -10.82 -6.66
N THR A 278 -6.57 -9.54 -6.84
CA THR A 278 -6.88 -8.46 -5.89
C THR A 278 -7.70 -7.37 -6.57
N LYS A 279 -8.67 -6.83 -5.82
CA LYS A 279 -9.42 -5.64 -6.19
C LYS A 279 -8.89 -4.44 -5.41
N LEU A 280 -8.53 -3.38 -6.12
CA LEU A 280 -8.16 -2.08 -5.56
C LEU A 280 -9.13 -1.01 -6.08
N ALA A 281 -9.94 -0.46 -5.19
CA ALA A 281 -10.88 0.61 -5.48
C ALA A 281 -10.38 1.96 -4.94
N VAL A 282 -10.34 2.98 -5.78
CA VAL A 282 -9.95 4.35 -5.41
C VAL A 282 -11.15 5.27 -5.57
N ARG A 283 -11.63 5.79 -4.44
CA ARG A 283 -12.84 6.64 -4.33
C ARG A 283 -12.56 8.12 -4.51
N HIS A 284 -11.30 8.53 -4.39
CA HIS A 284 -10.94 9.92 -4.55
C HIS A 284 -10.97 10.33 -6.04
N LYS A 285 -11.73 11.38 -6.35
CA LYS A 285 -12.07 11.79 -7.73
C LYS A 285 -10.88 12.25 -8.59
N GLU A 286 -9.75 12.56 -7.95
CA GLU A 286 -8.54 13.03 -8.63
C GLU A 286 -7.35 12.06 -8.46
N ALA A 287 -7.52 11.02 -7.67
CA ALA A 287 -6.43 10.12 -7.30
C ALA A 287 -6.23 9.00 -8.34
N PRO A 288 -4.99 8.63 -8.70
CA PRO A 288 -4.74 7.47 -9.56
C PRO A 288 -4.84 6.15 -8.79
N ALA A 289 -4.89 5.03 -9.52
CA ALA A 289 -4.74 3.70 -8.89
C ALA A 289 -3.32 3.56 -8.33
N LEU A 290 -2.32 3.90 -9.14
CA LEU A 290 -0.90 3.80 -8.79
C LEU A 290 -0.24 5.18 -8.92
N TRP A 291 0.39 5.66 -7.86
CA TRP A 291 1.13 6.91 -7.88
C TRP A 291 2.60 6.69 -7.57
N PHE A 292 3.49 7.29 -8.34
CA PHE A 292 4.94 7.18 -8.19
C PHE A 292 5.56 8.58 -8.12
N GLY A 293 6.28 8.85 -7.03
CA GLY A 293 7.04 10.09 -6.87
C GLY A 293 8.35 9.84 -6.13
N ASN A 294 9.44 10.48 -6.57
CA ASN A 294 10.75 10.34 -5.92
C ASN A 294 11.20 8.87 -5.70
N THR A 295 10.98 8.01 -6.69
CA THR A 295 11.14 6.55 -6.52
C THR A 295 11.47 5.85 -7.85
N ILE A 296 12.05 4.65 -7.75
CA ILE A 296 12.10 3.68 -8.85
C ILE A 296 11.12 2.56 -8.46
N GLY A 297 9.95 2.55 -9.09
CA GLY A 297 8.85 1.67 -8.70
C GLY A 297 8.55 0.62 -9.78
N GLN A 298 8.30 -0.61 -9.34
CA GLN A 298 7.80 -1.69 -10.18
C GLN A 298 6.45 -2.17 -9.64
N ALA A 299 5.46 -2.34 -10.51
CA ALA A 299 4.15 -2.85 -10.15
C ALA A 299 3.71 -3.94 -11.12
N THR A 300 3.35 -5.11 -10.59
CA THR A 300 2.73 -6.20 -11.34
C THR A 300 1.28 -6.33 -10.91
N VAL A 301 0.36 -6.28 -11.88
CA VAL A 301 -1.09 -6.43 -11.69
C VAL A 301 -1.49 -7.72 -12.38
N LEU A 302 -1.71 -8.78 -11.60
CA LEU A 302 -1.99 -10.14 -12.06
C LEU A 302 -3.41 -10.55 -11.67
N ARG A 303 -4.25 -10.91 -12.66
CA ARG A 303 -5.66 -11.30 -12.46
C ARG A 303 -6.41 -10.36 -11.51
N SER A 304 -6.12 -9.07 -11.60
CA SER A 304 -6.52 -8.07 -10.60
C SER A 304 -7.34 -6.95 -11.24
N GLN A 305 -8.10 -6.23 -10.42
CA GLN A 305 -8.98 -5.13 -10.84
C GLN A 305 -8.55 -3.83 -10.18
N LEU A 306 -8.27 -2.82 -10.99
CA LEU A 306 -8.02 -1.46 -10.53
C LEU A 306 -9.20 -0.57 -10.94
N ILE A 307 -9.92 -0.04 -9.96
CA ILE A 307 -11.14 0.74 -10.17
C ILE A 307 -10.89 2.16 -9.65
N THR A 308 -10.91 3.15 -10.54
CA THR A 308 -10.67 4.56 -10.17
C THR A 308 -11.81 5.45 -10.60
N GLU A 309 -12.27 6.32 -9.70
CA GLU A 309 -13.28 7.35 -10.03
C GLU A 309 -12.70 8.47 -10.90
N SER A 310 -11.39 8.71 -10.79
CA SER A 310 -10.68 9.73 -11.57
C SER A 310 -10.50 9.37 -13.05
N GLY A 311 -10.62 8.09 -13.41
CA GLY A 311 -10.21 7.60 -14.71
C GLY A 311 -8.68 7.63 -14.94
N ILE A 312 -7.88 7.84 -13.88
CA ILE A 312 -6.42 7.81 -13.94
C ILE A 312 -5.95 6.46 -13.42
N LEU A 313 -5.21 5.72 -14.24
CA LEU A 313 -4.65 4.42 -13.87
C LEU A 313 -3.33 4.62 -13.12
N ALA A 314 -2.41 5.40 -13.69
CA ALA A 314 -1.09 5.60 -13.10
C ALA A 314 -0.54 7.01 -13.31
N VAL A 315 0.20 7.52 -12.33
CA VAL A 315 0.92 8.80 -12.40
C VAL A 315 2.37 8.61 -11.96
N ALA A 316 3.33 9.12 -12.74
CA ALA A 316 4.72 9.27 -12.33
C ALA A 316 5.13 10.75 -12.39
N ASN A 317 5.68 11.28 -11.30
CA ASN A 317 6.06 12.68 -11.21
C ASN A 317 7.28 12.96 -10.32
N TYR A 318 7.67 14.23 -10.30
CA TYR A 318 8.69 14.78 -9.41
C TYR A 318 8.00 15.32 -8.13
N SER A 319 7.68 14.45 -7.19
CA SER A 319 7.05 14.80 -5.91
C SER A 319 7.30 13.74 -4.85
N THR A 320 7.01 14.05 -3.59
CA THR A 320 6.93 13.08 -2.48
C THR A 320 5.60 13.30 -1.72
N ILE A 321 5.45 12.75 -0.52
CA ILE A 321 4.34 13.05 0.37
C ILE A 321 4.80 13.91 1.55
N THR A 322 3.93 14.78 2.05
CA THR A 322 4.23 15.57 3.25
C THR A 322 4.38 14.71 4.49
N GLN A 323 5.00 15.25 5.54
CA GLN A 323 5.04 14.58 6.84
C GLN A 323 3.64 14.32 7.44
N GLU A 324 2.62 15.09 7.06
CA GLU A 324 1.23 14.87 7.47
C GLU A 324 0.50 13.81 6.63
N PHE A 325 1.12 13.27 5.56
CA PHE A 325 0.55 12.28 4.65
C PHE A 325 -0.81 12.68 4.04
N ASN A 326 -0.99 13.98 3.77
CA ASN A 326 -2.26 14.54 3.31
C ASN A 326 -2.24 15.12 1.89
N PHE A 327 -1.07 15.41 1.32
CA PHE A 327 -0.93 15.83 -0.09
C PHE A 327 0.46 15.50 -0.67
N TYR A 328 0.59 15.65 -1.99
CA TYR A 328 1.85 15.48 -2.71
C TYR A 328 2.73 16.73 -2.62
N ALA A 329 3.88 16.59 -1.97
CA ALA A 329 4.86 17.67 -1.77
C ALA A 329 5.77 17.85 -2.99
N GLY A 330 6.05 19.11 -3.33
CA GLY A 330 6.97 19.49 -4.40
C GLY A 330 8.31 20.00 -3.88
N ALA A 331 9.05 20.69 -4.75
CA ALA A 331 10.38 21.22 -4.43
C ALA A 331 10.37 22.32 -3.34
N SER A 332 9.21 22.94 -3.08
CA SER A 332 9.02 23.90 -1.99
C SER A 332 9.08 23.24 -0.61
N GLU A 333 8.68 21.97 -0.51
CA GLU A 333 8.59 21.22 0.74
C GLU A 333 9.72 20.19 0.90
N SER A 334 10.40 19.81 -0.18
CA SER A 334 11.51 18.84 -0.15
C SER A 334 12.63 19.19 -1.12
N THR A 335 13.86 19.13 -0.63
CA THR A 335 15.08 19.39 -1.40
C THR A 335 15.73 18.13 -1.99
N THR A 336 15.22 16.94 -1.65
CA THR A 336 15.82 15.64 -2.04
C THR A 336 15.08 14.93 -3.18
N LEU A 337 14.22 15.66 -3.90
CA LEU A 337 13.38 15.08 -4.94
C LEU A 337 14.14 14.70 -6.22
N SER A 338 13.70 13.61 -6.84
CA SER A 338 14.13 13.13 -8.15
C SER A 338 12.91 12.72 -8.99
N PRO A 339 12.99 12.73 -10.34
CA PRO A 339 11.93 12.21 -11.18
C PRO A 339 11.69 10.73 -10.89
N ALA A 340 10.43 10.30 -10.92
CA ALA A 340 10.09 8.89 -10.74
C ALA A 340 10.37 8.07 -12.02
N ASP A 341 10.80 6.82 -11.86
CA ASP A 341 10.80 5.82 -12.92
C ASP A 341 9.87 4.67 -12.53
N ALA A 342 8.73 4.55 -13.22
CA ALA A 342 7.74 3.52 -12.97
C ALA A 342 7.76 2.44 -14.06
N ARG A 343 7.73 1.17 -13.64
CA ARG A 343 7.58 0.00 -14.51
C ARG A 343 6.33 -0.76 -14.10
N ILE A 344 5.34 -0.79 -14.97
CA ILE A 344 4.03 -1.37 -14.69
C ILE A 344 3.79 -2.51 -15.67
N THR A 345 3.52 -3.70 -15.14
CA THR A 345 3.15 -4.88 -15.91
C THR A 345 1.71 -5.26 -15.57
N ILE A 346 0.87 -5.29 -16.59
CA ILE A 346 -0.50 -5.81 -16.52
C ILE A 346 -0.48 -7.21 -17.12
N ASP A 347 -0.84 -8.20 -16.31
CA ASP A 347 -0.79 -9.63 -16.61
C ASP A 347 -2.17 -10.23 -16.36
N ASP A 348 -2.78 -10.83 -17.40
CA ASP A 348 -4.11 -11.48 -17.32
C ASP A 348 -5.17 -10.64 -16.57
N SER A 349 -5.12 -9.32 -16.80
CA SER A 349 -5.92 -8.33 -16.07
C SER A 349 -6.59 -7.35 -17.02
N VAL A 350 -7.77 -6.88 -16.62
CA VAL A 350 -8.53 -5.85 -17.34
C VAL A 350 -8.44 -4.54 -16.58
N VAL A 351 -7.74 -3.56 -17.14
CA VAL A 351 -7.55 -2.24 -16.52
C VAL A 351 -8.09 -1.11 -17.41
N LYS A 352 -8.52 -0.02 -16.77
CA LYS A 352 -9.02 1.18 -17.44
C LYS A 352 -8.39 2.42 -16.84
N GLY A 353 -8.26 3.44 -17.68
CA GLY A 353 -7.79 4.76 -17.28
C GLY A 353 -6.47 5.16 -17.91
N ASP A 354 -6.15 6.44 -17.78
CA ASP A 354 -4.99 7.04 -18.42
C ASP A 354 -3.72 6.84 -17.59
N ILE A 355 -2.57 6.73 -18.28
CA ILE A 355 -1.26 6.78 -17.65
C ILE A 355 -0.62 8.13 -17.93
N VAL A 356 -0.08 8.77 -16.89
CA VAL A 356 0.39 10.16 -16.95
C VAL A 356 1.82 10.28 -16.41
N ALA A 357 2.73 10.86 -17.18
CA ALA A 357 4.09 11.17 -16.74
C ALA A 357 4.41 12.65 -16.96
N TYR A 358 5.05 13.29 -15.99
CA TYR A 358 5.46 14.69 -16.12
C TYR A 358 6.70 15.00 -15.27
N ASN A 359 7.26 16.21 -15.44
CA ASN A 359 8.45 16.69 -14.71
C ASN A 359 9.67 15.76 -14.87
N GLY A 360 9.90 15.28 -16.09
CA GLY A 360 11.04 14.40 -16.40
C GLY A 360 10.91 12.96 -15.91
N SER A 361 9.73 12.59 -15.38
CA SER A 361 9.47 11.22 -14.90
C SER A 361 9.14 10.28 -16.06
N THR A 362 9.27 8.97 -15.82
CA THR A 362 9.07 7.95 -16.84
C THR A 362 8.07 6.88 -16.41
N ILE A 363 7.29 6.36 -17.36
CA ILE A 363 6.53 5.12 -17.18
C ILE A 363 6.82 4.17 -18.35
N GLY A 364 7.25 2.95 -18.03
CA GLY A 364 7.17 1.80 -18.93
C GLY A 364 5.94 0.96 -18.58
N PHE A 365 5.04 0.77 -19.53
CA PHE A 365 3.77 0.06 -19.35
C PHE A 365 3.72 -1.18 -20.26
N SER A 366 3.61 -2.36 -19.68
CA SER A 366 3.65 -3.64 -20.41
C SER A 366 2.35 -4.41 -20.24
N LEU A 367 1.81 -4.92 -21.35
CA LEU A 367 0.61 -5.75 -21.41
C LEU A 367 1.01 -7.17 -21.84
N VAL A 368 0.78 -8.15 -20.96
CA VAL A 368 1.15 -9.55 -21.17
C VAL A 368 0.02 -10.52 -20.82
N ASN A 369 0.05 -11.72 -21.40
CA ASN A 369 -0.85 -12.84 -21.14
C ASN A 369 -2.33 -12.44 -21.09
N ASN A 370 -2.91 -12.12 -22.25
CA ASN A 370 -4.33 -11.72 -22.40
C ASN A 370 -4.72 -10.46 -21.62
N ALA A 371 -3.77 -9.62 -21.21
CA ALA A 371 -4.09 -8.35 -20.56
C ALA A 371 -4.90 -7.43 -21.49
N TYR A 372 -5.78 -6.63 -20.89
CA TYR A 372 -6.57 -5.64 -21.59
C TYR A 372 -6.41 -4.27 -20.92
N TRP A 373 -6.13 -3.24 -21.73
CA TRP A 373 -6.12 -1.85 -21.28
C TRP A 373 -7.03 -0.98 -22.15
N ALA A 374 -7.93 -0.22 -21.51
CA ALA A 374 -8.63 0.89 -22.16
C ALA A 374 -8.16 2.24 -21.58
N GLY A 375 -7.46 3.03 -22.39
CA GLY A 375 -6.91 4.31 -21.96
C GLY A 375 -5.95 4.94 -22.98
N LYS A 376 -5.33 6.06 -22.58
CA LYS A 376 -4.25 6.72 -23.32
C LYS A 376 -3.06 7.03 -22.42
N ALA A 377 -1.92 7.25 -23.07
CA ALA A 377 -0.68 7.72 -22.47
C ALA A 377 -0.57 9.25 -22.62
N CYS A 378 -0.27 9.97 -21.54
CA CYS A 378 -0.22 11.44 -21.49
C CYS A 378 1.10 11.94 -20.88
N THR A 379 1.81 12.79 -21.60
CA THR A 379 3.01 13.48 -21.10
C THR A 379 2.78 14.98 -20.97
N ASP A 380 3.70 15.67 -20.30
CA ASP A 380 3.76 17.15 -20.28
C ASP A 380 4.31 17.76 -21.59
N GLY A 381 4.65 16.93 -22.58
CA GLY A 381 5.27 17.36 -23.84
C GLY A 381 6.67 17.96 -23.68
N ARG A 382 7.33 17.75 -22.53
CA ARG A 382 8.67 18.27 -22.22
C ARG A 382 9.67 17.12 -22.08
N SER A 383 10.06 16.82 -20.85
CA SER A 383 11.11 15.84 -20.55
C SER A 383 10.57 14.48 -20.11
N ALA A 384 9.27 14.36 -19.85
CA ALA A 384 8.67 13.09 -19.45
C ALA A 384 8.56 12.11 -20.62
N GLN A 385 8.79 10.83 -20.32
CA GLN A 385 8.82 9.77 -21.34
C GLN A 385 7.87 8.63 -20.97
N LEU A 386 7.12 8.14 -21.97
CA LEU A 386 6.24 6.99 -21.83
C LEU A 386 6.65 5.90 -22.81
N GLY A 387 6.69 4.66 -22.34
CA GLY A 387 6.89 3.47 -23.15
C GLY A 387 5.71 2.53 -23.02
N VAL A 388 5.21 1.97 -24.13
CA VAL A 388 4.17 0.93 -24.11
C VAL A 388 4.65 -0.30 -24.87
N SER A 389 4.48 -1.47 -24.27
CA SER A 389 4.75 -2.77 -24.90
C SER A 389 3.52 -3.68 -24.80
N LEU A 390 3.27 -4.45 -25.86
CA LEU A 390 2.21 -5.46 -25.90
C LEU A 390 2.74 -6.77 -26.46
N ASP A 391 2.40 -7.87 -25.81
CA ASP A 391 2.45 -9.18 -26.45
C ASP A 391 1.29 -9.36 -27.44
N SER A 392 1.33 -10.43 -28.24
CA SER A 392 0.33 -10.68 -29.29
C SER A 392 -1.03 -11.14 -28.75
N SER A 393 -1.11 -11.53 -27.47
CA SER A 393 -2.35 -11.98 -26.83
C SER A 393 -3.12 -10.84 -26.17
N SER A 394 -2.42 -9.77 -25.81
CA SER A 394 -2.95 -8.65 -25.03
C SER A 394 -3.51 -7.55 -25.91
N THR A 395 -4.56 -6.87 -25.44
CA THR A 395 -5.32 -5.90 -26.22
C THR A 395 -5.23 -4.49 -25.64
N TRP A 396 -5.05 -3.49 -26.51
CA TRP A 396 -5.20 -2.09 -26.15
C TRP A 396 -6.34 -1.42 -26.91
N TYR A 397 -7.30 -0.91 -26.14
CA TYR A 397 -8.39 -0.07 -26.61
C TYR A 397 -8.05 1.40 -26.39
N MET A 398 -7.74 2.11 -27.47
CA MET A 398 -7.29 3.50 -27.38
C MET A 398 -8.45 4.46 -27.12
N THR A 399 -8.26 5.39 -26.19
CA THR A 399 -9.24 6.45 -25.88
C THR A 399 -8.78 7.85 -26.34
N GLY A 400 -7.60 7.95 -26.95
CA GLY A 400 -7.06 9.20 -27.47
C GLY A 400 -5.76 9.02 -28.23
N ASN A 401 -5.30 10.08 -28.88
CA ASN A 401 -3.96 10.11 -29.48
C ASN A 401 -2.89 10.04 -28.39
N VAL A 402 -1.78 9.38 -28.71
CA VAL A 402 -0.66 9.20 -27.79
C VAL A 402 0.66 9.55 -28.47
N GLU A 403 1.59 10.01 -27.65
CA GLU A 403 2.99 10.21 -28.02
C GLU A 403 3.85 9.37 -27.08
N LEU A 404 4.62 8.45 -27.64
CA LEU A 404 5.42 7.48 -26.91
C LEU A 404 6.89 7.64 -27.26
N TYR A 405 7.74 7.56 -26.25
CA TYR A 405 9.18 7.41 -26.48
C TYR A 405 9.46 5.99 -27.00
N ASN A 406 9.06 4.95 -26.26
CA ASN A 406 9.20 3.56 -26.71
C ASN A 406 7.85 2.95 -27.08
N PHE A 407 7.78 2.26 -28.22
CA PHE A 407 6.62 1.46 -28.57
C PHE A 407 7.02 0.11 -29.18
N THR A 408 6.55 -0.98 -28.58
CA THR A 408 6.68 -2.35 -29.12
C THR A 408 5.34 -3.05 -29.17
N ASN A 409 5.15 -3.83 -30.23
CA ASN A 409 4.01 -4.74 -30.35
C ASN A 409 4.47 -6.07 -30.95
N SER A 410 4.20 -7.17 -30.28
CA SER A 410 4.55 -8.50 -30.79
C SER A 410 3.59 -9.01 -31.88
N ASP A 411 2.40 -8.43 -32.03
CA ASP A 411 1.54 -8.70 -33.19
C ASP A 411 1.95 -7.81 -34.38
N PRO A 412 2.58 -8.37 -35.44
CA PRO A 412 3.05 -7.60 -36.59
C PRO A 412 1.92 -6.99 -37.42
N LYS A 413 0.66 -7.45 -37.23
CA LYS A 413 -0.52 -6.93 -37.93
C LYS A 413 -1.31 -5.93 -37.10
N PHE A 414 -0.87 -5.64 -35.86
CA PHE A 414 -1.52 -4.73 -34.92
C PHE A 414 -3.02 -5.01 -34.70
N GLN A 415 -3.48 -6.26 -34.86
CA GLN A 415 -4.88 -6.65 -34.67
C GLN A 415 -5.32 -6.52 -33.21
N ASN A 416 -4.36 -6.62 -32.31
CA ASN A 416 -4.53 -6.46 -30.88
C ASN A 416 -4.65 -4.99 -30.41
N ILE A 417 -4.71 -4.02 -31.33
CA ILE A 417 -4.93 -2.60 -31.01
C ILE A 417 -6.21 -2.11 -31.66
N ALA A 418 -7.21 -1.82 -30.83
CA ALA A 418 -8.42 -1.12 -31.24
C ALA A 418 -8.17 0.39 -31.18
N SER A 419 -7.75 0.98 -32.30
CA SER A 419 -7.30 2.39 -32.33
C SER A 419 -8.42 3.42 -32.21
N ASN A 420 -9.66 3.07 -32.56
CA ASN A 420 -10.80 3.99 -32.56
C ASN A 420 -10.54 5.32 -33.32
N GLY A 421 -9.75 5.26 -34.39
CA GLY A 421 -9.36 6.42 -35.20
C GLY A 421 -8.17 7.21 -34.65
N PHE A 422 -7.65 6.86 -33.47
CA PHE A 422 -6.53 7.55 -32.83
C PHE A 422 -5.16 7.12 -33.35
N THR A 423 -4.17 7.98 -33.14
CA THR A 423 -2.80 7.80 -33.60
C THR A 423 -1.84 7.52 -32.45
N ILE A 424 -0.95 6.56 -32.66
CA ILE A 424 0.26 6.35 -31.85
C ILE A 424 1.42 7.04 -32.58
N SER A 425 1.94 8.12 -31.99
CA SER A 425 3.19 8.73 -32.45
C SER A 425 4.33 8.17 -31.61
N TYR A 426 5.43 7.73 -32.24
CA TYR A 426 6.56 7.13 -31.52
C TYR A 426 7.89 7.78 -31.89
N ASP A 427 8.86 7.78 -30.98
CA ASP A 427 10.23 8.20 -31.28
C ASP A 427 10.93 7.11 -32.13
N PRO A 428 11.30 7.40 -33.40
CA PRO A 428 11.93 6.44 -34.29
C PRO A 428 13.34 5.99 -33.87
N ASP A 429 14.01 6.77 -33.02
CA ASP A 429 15.39 6.53 -32.59
C ASP A 429 15.46 5.83 -31.22
N ALA A 430 14.34 5.80 -30.50
CA ALA A 430 14.23 5.08 -29.24
C ALA A 430 14.50 3.58 -29.42
N PRO A 431 15.23 2.92 -28.49
CA PRO A 431 15.63 1.52 -28.63
C PRO A 431 14.47 0.54 -28.84
N GLY A 432 13.33 0.76 -28.16
CA GLY A 432 12.15 -0.08 -28.27
C GLY A 432 11.43 0.05 -29.62
N SER A 433 11.58 1.18 -30.30
CA SER A 433 10.86 1.47 -31.54
C SER A 433 11.59 1.02 -32.82
N LYS A 434 12.83 0.52 -32.71
CA LYS A 434 13.68 0.16 -33.86
C LYS A 434 13.03 -0.82 -34.84
N ALA A 435 12.21 -1.75 -34.35
CA ALA A 435 11.50 -2.72 -35.18
C ALA A 435 10.51 -2.06 -36.17
N LEU A 436 10.06 -0.84 -35.88
CA LEU A 436 9.13 -0.08 -36.73
C LEU A 436 9.82 0.61 -37.91
N LYS A 437 11.16 0.64 -37.94
CA LYS A 437 11.98 1.13 -39.07
C LYS A 437 11.63 2.53 -39.59
N ARG A 438 11.17 3.42 -38.69
CA ARG A 438 10.71 4.78 -39.04
C ARG A 438 9.52 4.82 -40.03
N GLU A 439 8.73 3.77 -40.11
CA GLU A 439 7.61 3.66 -41.04
C GLU A 439 6.25 4.01 -40.41
N THR A 440 5.25 4.28 -41.25
CA THR A 440 3.86 4.48 -40.81
C THR A 440 3.02 3.24 -41.09
N TYR A 441 2.32 2.74 -40.07
CA TYR A 441 1.44 1.58 -40.14
C TYR A 441 -0.02 1.99 -39.91
N ARG A 442 -0.97 1.32 -40.58
CA ARG A 442 -2.41 1.51 -40.32
C ARG A 442 -2.85 0.60 -39.18
N LEU A 443 -3.71 1.12 -38.31
CA LEU A 443 -4.28 0.36 -37.20
C LEU A 443 -5.73 -0.04 -37.50
N PRO A 444 -6.21 -1.18 -36.96
CA PRO A 444 -7.63 -1.49 -36.91
C PRO A 444 -8.41 -0.35 -36.27
N GLY A 445 -9.57 0.00 -36.83
CA GLY A 445 -10.39 1.13 -36.37
C GLY A 445 -10.03 2.49 -36.97
N GLY A 446 -9.12 2.56 -37.95
CA GLY A 446 -8.87 3.76 -38.76
C GLY A 446 -7.69 4.64 -38.33
N GLY A 447 -7.07 4.33 -37.20
CA GLY A 447 -5.89 4.98 -36.66
C GLY A 447 -4.57 4.61 -37.37
N LYS A 448 -3.46 5.10 -36.82
CA LYS A 448 -2.10 4.85 -37.36
C LYS A 448 -1.05 4.77 -36.26
N VAL A 449 0.03 4.05 -36.53
CA VAL A 449 1.32 4.16 -35.83
C VAL A 449 2.26 4.93 -36.74
N LYS A 450 2.88 6.03 -36.28
CA LYS A 450 3.77 6.85 -37.11
C LYS A 450 4.94 7.41 -36.30
N PRO A 451 6.11 7.65 -36.91
CA PRO A 451 7.20 8.34 -36.23
C PRO A 451 6.82 9.80 -35.92
N ILE A 452 7.30 10.31 -34.78
CA ILE A 452 7.37 11.75 -34.50
C ILE A 452 8.40 12.36 -35.46
N ARG A 453 8.17 13.60 -35.88
CA ARG A 453 9.04 14.31 -36.84
C ARG A 453 10.29 14.88 -36.19
#